data_AF-A0A960B4L7-F1
#
_entry.id   AF-A0A960B4L7-F1
#
_cell.length_a   1.000
_cell.length_b   1.000
_cell.length_c   1.000
_cell.angle_alpha   90.00
_cell.angle_beta   90.00
_cell.angle_gamma   90.00
#
_symmetry.space_group_name_H-M   'P 1'
#
loop_
_entity.id
_entity.type
_entity.pdbx_description
1 polymer ?
#
loop_
_entity_poly.entity_id
_entity_poly.type
_entity_poly.pdbx_seq_one_letter_code
_entity_poly.pdbx_strand_id
1 'polypeptide(L)'
;MTDYLLERAWVDGAIRDDVLVSVADGRFTRVDWQEPVDAMAAVPVPGLTIPGLANGHSHAFHRALRGRTQRGSGTFWTWREQMYALAERLDPDSYLALATATYREMVAAGITTVGEFHYLHHQPDGTPYDDANAMGDALVQAARDAGLRIALLDTCYLSSGFGAAPEGVQRRYADADADAWASRAHARGSALSHVDGVVAGAAIHSVRAVPRDQLAAVAGAASGRPLHVHL
;
A
#
# COMPACT_ATOMS: atom_id res chain seq x y z
N MET A 1 17.72 -20.72 10.45
CA MET A 1 17.21 -20.15 11.70
C MET A 1 18.29 -19.27 12.27
N THR A 2 17.93 -18.08 12.75
CA THR A 2 18.85 -17.11 13.35
C THR A 2 18.24 -16.64 14.67
N ASP A 3 19.03 -16.66 15.73
CA ASP A 3 18.64 -16.18 17.05
C ASP A 3 19.18 -14.78 17.29
N TYR A 4 18.32 -13.90 17.80
CA TYR A 4 18.65 -12.54 18.21
C TYR A 4 18.41 -12.39 19.70
N LEU A 5 19.33 -11.73 20.40
CA LEU A 5 19.16 -11.32 21.79
C LEU A 5 18.93 -9.81 21.81
N LEU A 6 17.69 -9.40 22.05
CA LEU A 6 17.30 -8.00 22.11
C LEU A 6 17.56 -7.48 23.53
N GLU A 7 18.36 -6.42 23.67
CA GLU A 7 18.65 -5.80 24.97
C GLU A 7 17.36 -5.42 25.69
N ARG A 8 16.44 -4.76 24.96
CA ARG A 8 15.07 -4.52 25.38
C ARG A 8 14.10 -4.73 24.23
N ALA A 9 12.91 -5.26 24.52
CA ALA A 9 11.84 -5.30 23.54
C ALA A 9 10.47 -4.98 24.14
N TRP A 10 9.61 -4.34 23.35
CA TRP A 10 8.18 -4.23 23.66
C TRP A 10 7.48 -5.53 23.28
N VAL A 11 7.01 -6.28 24.28
CA VAL A 11 6.29 -7.55 24.12
C VAL A 11 5.05 -7.55 25.02
N ASP A 12 3.89 -7.90 24.45
CA ASP A 12 2.61 -8.01 25.16
C ASP A 12 2.26 -6.79 26.03
N GLY A 13 2.54 -5.58 25.52
CA GLY A 13 2.19 -4.33 26.18
C GLY A 13 3.17 -3.87 27.27
N ALA A 14 4.32 -4.52 27.41
CA ALA A 14 5.35 -4.15 28.38
C ALA A 14 6.75 -4.18 27.77
N ILE A 15 7.67 -3.40 28.35
CA ILE A 15 9.10 -3.51 28.05
C ILE A 15 9.67 -4.70 28.83
N ARG A 16 10.38 -5.58 28.13
CA ARG A 16 11.12 -6.72 28.67
C ARG A 16 12.60 -6.56 28.35
N ASP A 17 13.46 -6.98 29.26
CA ASP A 17 14.90 -7.05 29.05
C ASP A 17 15.28 -8.47 28.56
N ASP A 18 16.43 -8.61 27.89
CA ASP A 18 17.02 -9.89 27.47
C ASP A 18 16.06 -10.82 26.71
N VAL A 19 15.44 -10.29 25.65
CA VAL A 19 14.43 -11.03 24.87
C VAL A 19 15.10 -11.83 23.74
N LEU A 20 14.96 -13.15 23.76
CA LEU A 20 15.35 -14.02 22.66
C LEU A 20 14.26 -14.04 21.58
N VAL A 21 14.67 -13.77 20.34
CA VAL A 21 13.83 -13.93 19.16
C VAL A 21 14.50 -14.88 18.17
N SER A 22 13.83 -16.01 17.89
CA SER A 22 14.27 -16.96 16.85
C SER A 22 13.53 -16.71 15.55
N VAL A 23 14.27 -16.49 14.47
CA VAL A 23 13.72 -16.20 13.14
C VAL A 23 14.05 -17.33 12.17
N ALA A 24 13.03 -17.85 11.48
CA ALA A 24 13.19 -18.77 10.35
C ALA A 24 12.31 -18.28 9.20
N ASP A 25 12.87 -18.23 7.98
CA ASP A 25 12.17 -17.83 6.76
C ASP A 25 11.37 -16.51 6.91
N GLY A 26 11.99 -15.51 7.55
CA GLY A 26 11.39 -14.19 7.78
C GLY A 26 10.26 -14.16 8.82
N ARG A 27 10.02 -15.26 9.55
CA ARG A 27 8.98 -15.37 10.58
C ARG A 27 9.58 -15.59 11.95
N PHE A 28 8.94 -15.01 12.97
CA PHE A 28 9.24 -15.30 14.36
C PHE A 28 8.72 -16.70 14.69
N THR A 29 9.62 -17.55 15.18
CA THR A 29 9.33 -18.94 15.61
C THR A 29 9.36 -19.09 17.13
N ARG A 30 10.06 -18.18 17.82
CA ARG A 30 10.12 -18.07 19.27
C ARG A 30 10.30 -16.60 19.67
N VAL A 31 9.61 -16.18 20.72
CA VAL A 31 9.83 -14.93 21.45
C VAL A 31 9.79 -15.29 22.92
N ASP A 32 10.90 -15.14 23.63
CA ASP A 32 11.04 -15.61 25.02
C ASP A 32 11.86 -14.62 25.85
N TRP A 33 11.52 -14.49 27.13
CA TRP A 33 12.16 -13.59 28.10
C TRP A 33 12.14 -14.17 29.53
N GLN A 34 11.83 -15.46 29.69
CA GLN A 34 11.65 -16.09 31.01
C GLN A 34 12.89 -16.88 31.46
N GLU A 35 13.62 -17.48 30.52
CA GLU A 35 14.80 -18.30 30.83
C GLU A 35 16.10 -17.57 30.48
N PRO A 36 17.19 -17.76 31.26
CA PRO A 36 18.51 -17.32 30.86
C PRO A 36 18.87 -17.94 29.52
N VAL A 37 18.93 -17.10 28.50
CA VAL A 37 19.29 -17.51 27.15
C VAL A 37 20.79 -17.79 27.14
N ASP A 38 21.22 -18.91 26.56
CA ASP A 38 22.64 -19.10 26.26
C ASP A 38 23.05 -18.11 25.16
N ALA A 39 23.47 -16.93 25.61
CA ALA A 39 23.78 -15.78 24.78
C ALA A 39 24.99 -15.99 23.85
N MET A 40 25.72 -17.10 23.99
CA MET A 40 26.95 -17.34 23.24
C MET A 40 26.71 -17.53 21.73
N ALA A 41 25.50 -17.85 21.29
CA ALA A 41 25.16 -18.07 19.88
C ALA A 41 24.19 -17.03 19.27
N ALA A 42 23.56 -16.16 20.09
CA ALA A 42 22.58 -15.20 19.62
C ALA A 42 23.23 -13.88 19.15
N VAL A 43 22.67 -13.26 18.11
CA VAL A 43 23.11 -11.96 17.62
C VAL A 43 22.59 -10.85 18.55
N PRO A 44 23.45 -10.07 19.23
CA PRO A 44 22.99 -9.02 20.12
C PRO A 44 22.41 -7.83 19.33
N VAL A 45 21.27 -7.33 19.79
CA VAL A 45 20.61 -6.12 19.25
C VAL A 45 20.45 -5.10 20.38
N PRO A 46 21.25 -4.01 20.38
CA PRO A 46 21.22 -3.03 21.45
C PRO A 46 19.98 -2.12 21.37
N GLY A 47 19.62 -1.53 22.50
CA GLY A 47 18.52 -0.57 22.63
C GLY A 47 17.13 -1.22 22.72
N LEU A 48 16.11 -0.40 22.47
CA LEU A 48 14.71 -0.82 22.53
C LEU A 48 14.21 -1.23 21.15
N THR A 49 13.91 -2.51 20.99
CA THR A 49 13.23 -3.05 19.82
C THR A 49 11.72 -2.95 20.01
N ILE A 50 11.01 -2.42 19.01
CA ILE A 50 9.55 -2.36 18.98
C ILE A 50 9.01 -2.99 17.69
N PRO A 51 7.77 -3.50 17.67
CA PRO A 51 7.13 -3.91 16.43
C PRO A 51 7.14 -2.78 15.40
N GLY A 52 7.51 -3.11 14.17
CA GLY A 52 7.50 -2.13 13.08
C GLY A 52 6.10 -1.56 12.83
N LEU A 53 6.03 -0.27 12.51
CA LEU A 53 4.75 0.42 12.30
C LEU A 53 4.06 -0.07 11.02
N ALA A 54 2.72 -0.08 11.05
CA ALA A 54 1.89 -0.28 9.87
C ALA A 54 1.29 1.06 9.44
N ASN A 55 1.61 1.51 8.23
CA ASN A 55 0.92 2.63 7.61
C ASN A 55 -0.35 2.11 6.93
N GLY A 56 -1.51 2.27 7.57
CA GLY A 56 -2.77 1.70 7.08
C GLY A 56 -3.34 2.33 5.81
N HIS A 57 -2.79 3.46 5.33
CA HIS A 57 -3.30 4.15 4.14
C HIS A 57 -2.23 5.02 3.46
N SER A 58 -2.03 4.82 2.16
CA SER A 58 -1.09 5.58 1.33
C SER A 58 -1.64 5.84 -0.06
N HIS A 59 -1.19 6.94 -0.66
CA HIS A 59 -1.18 7.16 -2.11
C HIS A 59 0.24 7.58 -2.49
N ALA A 60 1.06 6.64 -2.95
CA ALA A 60 2.51 6.86 -3.11
C ALA A 60 2.83 8.09 -3.97
N PHE A 61 2.10 8.29 -5.07
CA PHE A 61 2.38 9.41 -5.96
C PHE A 61 2.12 10.79 -5.32
N HIS A 62 1.25 10.89 -4.31
CA HIS A 62 1.05 12.15 -3.58
C HIS A 62 2.32 12.63 -2.88
N ARG A 63 3.31 11.76 -2.66
CA ARG A 63 4.58 12.14 -2.05
C ARG A 63 5.32 13.20 -2.86
N ALA A 64 5.16 13.24 -4.19
CA ALA A 64 5.73 14.27 -5.05
C ALA A 64 5.07 15.65 -4.84
N LEU A 65 3.86 15.72 -4.30
CA LEU A 65 3.18 16.98 -3.98
C LEU A 65 3.63 17.58 -2.64
N ARG A 66 4.23 16.77 -1.75
CA ARG A 66 4.61 17.20 -0.40
C ARG A 66 5.49 18.45 -0.44
N GLY A 67 5.00 19.53 0.17
CA GLY A 67 5.67 20.83 0.24
C GLY A 67 5.64 21.67 -1.05
N ARG A 68 4.99 21.21 -2.13
CA ARG A 68 4.96 21.90 -3.43
C ARG A 68 3.65 22.59 -3.75
N THR A 69 2.58 22.24 -3.04
CA THR A 69 1.22 22.74 -3.31
C THR A 69 0.86 24.02 -2.55
N GLN A 70 1.74 24.51 -1.65
CA GLN A 70 1.43 25.61 -0.73
C GLN A 70 1.70 26.99 -1.35
N ARG A 71 0.97 27.30 -2.43
CA ARG A 71 1.06 28.60 -3.11
C ARG A 71 -0.12 29.49 -2.73
N GLY A 72 0.17 30.66 -2.15
CA GLY A 72 -0.85 31.67 -1.81
C GLY A 72 -1.94 31.11 -0.87
N SER A 73 -3.19 31.48 -1.12
CA SER A 73 -4.38 31.03 -0.38
C SER A 73 -5.04 29.79 -1.01
N GLY A 74 -4.24 28.79 -1.41
CA GLY A 74 -4.72 27.61 -2.12
C GLY A 74 -5.92 26.93 -1.44
N THR A 75 -6.83 26.37 -2.25
CA THR A 75 -7.96 25.57 -1.81
C THR A 75 -7.71 24.08 -2.08
N PHE A 76 -8.59 23.21 -1.58
CA PHE A 76 -8.59 21.79 -1.98
C PHE A 76 -8.60 21.61 -3.51
N TRP A 77 -9.30 22.48 -4.24
CA TRP A 77 -9.43 22.41 -5.69
C TRP A 77 -8.11 22.74 -6.41
N THR A 78 -7.38 23.76 -5.95
CA THR A 78 -6.08 24.13 -6.53
C THR A 78 -4.98 23.11 -6.18
N TRP A 79 -5.12 22.40 -5.05
CA TRP A 79 -4.30 21.23 -4.76
C TRP A 79 -4.63 20.08 -5.73
N ARG A 80 -5.91 19.83 -5.97
CA ARG A 80 -6.39 18.75 -6.83
C ARG A 80 -5.93 18.91 -8.28
N GLU A 81 -5.90 20.13 -8.81
CA GLU A 81 -5.35 20.42 -10.14
C GLU A 81 -3.87 19.99 -10.26
N GLN A 82 -3.05 20.28 -9.25
CA GLN A 82 -1.64 19.86 -9.23
C GLN A 82 -1.49 18.34 -9.08
N MET A 83 -2.37 17.72 -8.30
CA MET A 83 -2.43 16.26 -8.19
C MET A 83 -2.78 15.62 -9.53
N TYR A 84 -3.76 16.19 -10.25
CA TYR A 84 -4.17 15.72 -11.58
C TYR A 84 -3.05 15.88 -12.61
N ALA A 85 -2.35 17.02 -12.62
CA ALA A 85 -1.21 17.24 -13.53
C ALA A 85 -0.05 16.26 -13.28
N LEU A 86 0.15 15.83 -12.03
CA LEU A 86 1.11 14.78 -11.72
C LEU A 86 0.60 13.41 -12.19
N ALA A 87 -0.64 13.07 -11.84
CA ALA A 87 -1.25 11.80 -12.21
C ALA A 87 -1.35 11.61 -13.74
N GLU A 88 -1.47 12.68 -14.52
CA GLU A 88 -1.49 12.64 -15.99
C GLU A 88 -0.16 12.19 -16.60
N ARG A 89 0.96 12.44 -15.92
CA ARG A 89 2.32 12.23 -16.46
C ARG A 89 2.99 10.95 -16.01
N LEU A 90 2.44 10.27 -15.02
CA LEU A 90 3.03 9.04 -14.50
C LEU A 90 2.79 7.87 -15.46
N ASP A 91 3.83 7.10 -15.69
CA ASP A 91 3.83 5.79 -16.34
C ASP A 91 4.37 4.75 -15.35
N PRO A 92 4.37 3.44 -15.68
CA PRO A 92 4.81 2.41 -14.74
C PRO A 92 6.25 2.62 -14.24
N ASP A 93 7.17 3.04 -15.10
CA ASP A 93 8.59 3.22 -14.75
C ASP A 93 8.82 4.40 -13.81
N SER A 94 8.23 5.56 -14.14
CA SER A 94 8.30 6.75 -13.28
C SER A 94 7.54 6.55 -11.98
N TYR A 95 6.46 5.77 -11.99
CA TYR A 95 5.73 5.45 -10.76
C TYR A 95 6.51 4.51 -9.85
N LEU A 96 7.15 3.47 -10.41
CA LEU A 96 8.09 2.60 -9.69
C LEU A 96 9.19 3.43 -9.01
N ALA A 97 9.85 4.33 -9.75
CA ALA A 97 10.91 5.17 -9.19
C ALA A 97 10.42 6.06 -8.03
N LEU A 98 9.27 6.71 -8.20
CA LEU A 98 8.67 7.56 -7.18
C LEU A 98 8.22 6.76 -5.94
N ALA A 99 7.58 5.62 -6.15
CA ALA A 99 7.10 4.76 -5.08
C ALA A 99 8.27 4.14 -4.30
N THR A 100 9.33 3.68 -4.95
CA THR A 100 10.52 3.14 -4.28
C THR A 100 11.15 4.18 -3.36
N ALA A 101 11.31 5.42 -3.83
CA ALA A 101 11.81 6.51 -2.99
C ALA A 101 10.88 6.76 -1.79
N THR A 102 9.56 6.80 -2.04
CA THR A 102 8.55 7.00 -0.99
C THR A 102 8.58 5.90 0.07
N TYR A 103 8.67 4.64 -0.34
CA TYR A 103 8.69 3.49 0.56
C TYR A 103 10.00 3.36 1.33
N ARG A 104 11.15 3.76 0.74
CA ARG A 104 12.41 3.86 1.49
C ARG A 104 12.34 4.89 2.61
N GLU A 105 11.67 6.02 2.38
CA GLU A 105 11.41 6.99 3.45
C GLU A 105 10.51 6.40 4.55
N MET A 106 9.51 5.58 4.20
CA MET A 106 8.67 4.88 5.18
C MET A 106 9.50 3.92 6.04
N VAL A 107 10.36 3.10 5.42
CA VAL A 107 11.26 2.17 6.12
C VAL A 107 12.20 2.93 7.05
N ALA A 108 12.80 4.03 6.59
CA ALA A 108 13.65 4.88 7.43
C ALA A 108 12.91 5.51 8.62
N ALA A 109 11.58 5.66 8.53
CA ALA A 109 10.72 6.13 9.62
C ALA A 109 10.18 5.01 10.53
N GLY A 110 10.62 3.76 10.34
CA GLY A 110 10.20 2.60 11.15
C GLY A 110 8.90 1.94 10.70
N ILE A 111 8.37 2.28 9.52
CA ILE A 111 7.22 1.61 8.92
C ILE A 111 7.71 0.36 8.19
N THR A 112 7.07 -0.78 8.45
CA THR A 112 7.43 -2.07 7.84
C THR A 112 6.34 -2.66 6.95
N THR A 113 5.14 -2.05 6.96
CA THR A 113 4.01 -2.44 6.13
C THR A 113 3.21 -1.21 5.69
N VAL A 114 2.77 -1.17 4.43
CA VAL A 114 1.88 -0.12 3.91
C VAL A 114 0.60 -0.69 3.29
N GLY A 115 -0.54 -0.09 3.61
CA GLY A 115 -1.79 -0.22 2.85
C GLY A 115 -1.78 0.82 1.74
N GLU A 116 -1.43 0.40 0.53
CA GLU A 116 -1.34 1.29 -0.62
C GLU A 116 -2.69 1.33 -1.36
N PHE A 117 -3.37 2.46 -1.26
CA PHE A 117 -4.69 2.70 -1.84
C PHE A 117 -4.51 3.19 -3.28
N HIS A 118 -4.52 2.24 -4.21
CA HIS A 118 -4.10 2.41 -5.58
C HIS A 118 -5.29 2.61 -6.52
N TYR A 119 -5.37 3.79 -7.14
CA TYR A 119 -6.44 4.16 -8.09
C TYR A 119 -5.93 4.71 -9.42
N LEU A 120 -4.64 4.57 -9.74
CA LEU A 120 -4.07 5.06 -11.00
C LEU A 120 -3.71 3.86 -11.90
N HIS A 121 -4.67 3.43 -12.71
CA HIS A 121 -4.64 2.11 -13.36
C HIS A 121 -4.21 2.18 -14.83
N HIS A 122 -4.74 3.15 -15.57
CA HIS A 122 -4.70 3.16 -17.04
C HIS A 122 -3.71 4.17 -17.61
N GLN A 123 -3.50 4.12 -18.93
CA GLN A 123 -2.67 5.07 -19.69
C GLN A 123 -3.21 6.50 -19.59
N PRO A 124 -2.43 7.54 -19.96
CA PRO A 124 -2.87 8.94 -19.87
C PRO A 124 -4.21 9.26 -20.55
N ASP A 125 -4.56 8.55 -21.63
CA ASP A 125 -5.83 8.70 -22.32
C ASP A 125 -7.02 7.94 -21.67
N GLY A 126 -6.72 7.07 -20.69
CA GLY A 126 -7.67 6.20 -20.00
C GLY A 126 -7.75 4.78 -20.56
N THR A 127 -6.98 4.45 -21.60
CA THR A 127 -6.95 3.08 -22.14
C THR A 127 -6.12 2.14 -21.26
N PRO A 128 -6.48 0.86 -21.13
CA PRO A 128 -5.63 -0.11 -20.43
C PRO A 128 -4.23 -0.19 -21.06
N TYR A 129 -3.23 -0.48 -20.23
CA TYR A 129 -1.92 -0.93 -20.70
C TYR A 129 -2.03 -2.36 -21.26
N ASP A 130 -1.04 -2.82 -22.02
CA ASP A 130 -0.96 -4.21 -22.51
C ASP A 130 -1.06 -5.22 -21.35
N ASP A 131 -0.38 -4.91 -20.25
CA ASP A 131 -0.69 -5.48 -18.94
C ASP A 131 -1.59 -4.50 -18.16
N ALA A 132 -2.87 -4.84 -18.03
CA ALA A 132 -3.87 -3.99 -17.37
C ALA A 132 -3.52 -3.63 -15.91
N ASN A 133 -2.59 -4.33 -15.27
CA ASN A 133 -2.17 -4.09 -13.89
C ASN A 133 -0.75 -3.51 -13.74
N ALA A 134 -0.12 -3.07 -14.83
CA ALA A 134 1.26 -2.57 -14.86
C ALA A 134 1.56 -1.50 -13.78
N MET A 135 0.63 -0.58 -13.53
CA MET A 135 0.80 0.47 -12.50
C MET A 135 0.77 -0.09 -11.08
N GLY A 136 -0.07 -1.09 -10.80
CA GLY A 136 -0.12 -1.76 -9.50
C GLY A 136 1.11 -2.64 -9.27
N ASP A 137 1.64 -3.24 -10.33
CA ASP A 137 2.83 -4.09 -10.26
C ASP A 137 4.11 -3.28 -10.07
N ALA A 138 4.18 -2.08 -10.64
CA ALA A 138 5.20 -1.09 -10.29
C ALA A 138 5.21 -0.78 -8.78
N LEU A 139 4.05 -0.68 -8.13
CA LEU A 139 3.97 -0.45 -6.68
C LEU A 139 4.41 -1.65 -5.84
N VAL A 140 4.05 -2.86 -6.27
CA VAL A 140 4.52 -4.09 -5.60
C VAL A 140 6.03 -4.25 -5.74
N GLN A 141 6.56 -4.01 -6.94
CA GLN A 141 8.00 -4.02 -7.17
C GLN A 141 8.71 -2.96 -6.33
N ALA A 142 8.16 -1.74 -6.27
CA ALA A 142 8.70 -0.66 -5.43
C ALA A 142 8.77 -1.04 -3.95
N ALA A 143 7.74 -1.71 -3.42
CA ALA A 143 7.72 -2.15 -2.03
C ALA A 143 8.81 -3.20 -1.78
N ARG A 144 8.98 -4.17 -2.69
CA ARG A 144 10.06 -5.17 -2.62
C ARG A 144 11.45 -4.52 -2.64
N ASP A 145 11.67 -3.58 -3.56
CA ASP A 145 12.96 -2.86 -3.69
C ASP A 145 13.28 -1.94 -2.51
N ALA A 146 12.26 -1.55 -1.74
CA ALA A 146 12.40 -0.80 -0.50
C ALA A 146 12.56 -1.70 0.75
N GLY A 147 12.26 -3.00 0.64
CA GLY A 147 12.20 -3.92 1.79
C GLY A 147 10.93 -3.76 2.64
N LEU A 148 9.84 -3.32 2.03
CA LEU A 148 8.55 -3.03 2.67
C LEU A 148 7.50 -4.09 2.30
N ARG A 149 6.68 -4.52 3.27
CA ARG A 149 5.47 -5.32 2.99
C ARG A 149 4.35 -4.42 2.50
N ILE A 150 3.51 -4.92 1.61
CA ILE A 150 2.45 -4.12 0.98
C ILE A 150 1.12 -4.86 0.98
N ALA A 151 0.07 -4.19 1.47
CA ALA A 151 -1.29 -4.51 1.11
C ALA A 151 -1.68 -3.58 -0.04
N LEU A 152 -1.70 -4.09 -1.29
CA LEU A 152 -2.16 -3.29 -2.42
C LEU A 152 -3.68 -3.36 -2.46
N LEU A 153 -4.32 -2.21 -2.22
CA LEU A 153 -5.76 -2.05 -2.24
C LEU A 153 -6.15 -1.52 -3.63
N ASP A 154 -6.48 -2.44 -4.54
CA ASP A 154 -6.95 -2.05 -5.87
C ASP A 154 -8.27 -1.32 -5.73
N THR A 155 -8.30 -0.05 -6.15
CA THR A 155 -9.41 0.85 -5.84
C THR A 155 -10.36 0.96 -7.02
N CYS A 156 -11.64 0.66 -6.77
CA CYS A 156 -12.74 0.93 -7.68
C CYS A 156 -13.09 2.42 -7.67
N TYR A 157 -13.07 3.03 -8.86
CA TYR A 157 -13.46 4.41 -9.13
C TYR A 157 -14.24 4.42 -10.44
N LEU A 158 -15.50 4.86 -10.43
CA LEU A 158 -16.39 4.81 -11.61
C LEU A 158 -17.04 6.16 -11.91
N SER A 159 -16.81 7.19 -11.08
CA SER A 159 -17.56 8.43 -11.16
C SER A 159 -16.76 9.63 -10.64
N SER A 160 -16.79 10.75 -11.38
CA SER A 160 -16.09 11.99 -11.02
C SER A 160 -16.75 12.76 -9.85
N GLY A 161 -17.99 12.39 -9.55
CA GLY A 161 -18.90 12.90 -8.52
C GLY A 161 -20.25 12.23 -8.71
N PHE A 162 -21.25 12.47 -7.86
CA PHE A 162 -22.53 11.73 -7.91
C PHE A 162 -23.18 11.72 -9.32
N GLY A 163 -23.20 10.54 -9.95
CA GLY A 163 -23.83 10.32 -11.27
C GLY A 163 -23.07 10.93 -12.46
N ALA A 164 -21.84 11.43 -12.24
CA ALA A 164 -21.03 12.05 -13.28
C ALA A 164 -19.97 11.09 -13.82
N ALA A 165 -19.82 11.03 -15.14
CA ALA A 165 -18.80 10.21 -15.78
C ALA A 165 -17.38 10.70 -15.42
N PRO A 166 -16.39 9.81 -15.33
CA PRO A 166 -14.98 10.19 -15.19
C PRO A 166 -14.54 11.13 -16.32
N GLU A 167 -13.84 12.21 -15.97
CA GLU A 167 -13.35 13.20 -16.92
C GLU A 167 -11.86 13.52 -16.74
N GLY A 168 -11.22 14.00 -17.81
CA GLY A 168 -9.79 14.29 -17.80
C GLY A 168 -8.96 13.12 -17.29
N VAL A 169 -8.09 13.39 -16.31
CA VAL A 169 -7.23 12.38 -15.68
C VAL A 169 -7.99 11.29 -14.94
N GLN A 170 -9.25 11.52 -14.54
CA GLN A 170 -10.02 10.51 -13.81
C GLN A 170 -10.34 9.30 -14.67
N ARG A 171 -10.28 9.42 -16.01
CA ARG A 171 -10.35 8.27 -16.91
C ARG A 171 -9.22 7.27 -16.66
N ARG A 172 -8.08 7.72 -16.12
CA ARG A 172 -6.99 6.83 -15.70
C ARG A 172 -7.34 5.97 -14.49
N TYR A 173 -8.37 6.35 -13.74
CA TYR A 173 -8.76 5.70 -12.50
C TYR A 173 -9.88 4.69 -12.69
N ALA A 174 -10.59 4.78 -13.82
CA ALA A 174 -11.88 4.15 -13.98
C ALA A 174 -11.88 3.04 -15.02
N ASP A 175 -12.26 1.85 -14.55
CA ASP A 175 -12.78 0.78 -15.39
C ASP A 175 -14.21 1.14 -15.86
N ALA A 176 -14.77 0.33 -16.76
CA ALA A 176 -16.09 0.58 -17.33
C ALA A 176 -17.23 0.51 -16.27
N ASP A 177 -17.15 -0.45 -15.36
CA ASP A 177 -18.08 -0.69 -14.26
C ASP A 177 -17.39 -1.54 -13.16
N ALA A 178 -18.13 -1.92 -12.10
CA ALA A 178 -17.55 -2.70 -11.02
C ALA A 178 -17.19 -4.13 -11.43
N ASP A 179 -17.84 -4.70 -12.44
CA ASP A 179 -17.54 -6.06 -12.92
C ASP A 179 -16.25 -6.08 -13.75
N ALA A 180 -16.03 -5.06 -14.58
CA ALA A 180 -14.78 -4.82 -15.28
C ALA A 180 -13.62 -4.59 -14.30
N TRP A 181 -13.83 -3.73 -13.30
CA TRP A 181 -12.88 -3.54 -12.20
C TRP A 181 -12.59 -4.87 -11.47
N ALA A 182 -13.63 -5.62 -11.10
CA ALA A 182 -13.49 -6.88 -10.37
C ALA A 182 -12.70 -7.92 -11.17
N SER A 183 -12.92 -7.97 -12.49
CA SER A 183 -12.19 -8.86 -13.41
C SER A 183 -10.70 -8.51 -13.44
N ARG A 184 -10.35 -7.23 -13.59
CA ARG A 184 -8.97 -6.73 -13.58
C ARG A 184 -8.29 -7.01 -12.22
N ALA A 185 -8.97 -6.68 -11.13
CA ALA A 185 -8.46 -6.86 -9.76
C ALA A 185 -8.33 -8.36 -9.38
N HIS A 186 -9.21 -9.24 -9.87
CA HIS A 186 -9.13 -10.68 -9.62
C HIS A 186 -7.94 -11.33 -10.35
N ALA A 187 -7.75 -11.00 -11.64
CA ALA A 187 -6.59 -11.49 -12.40
C ALA A 187 -5.28 -11.17 -11.67
N ARG A 188 -5.19 -9.96 -11.11
CA ARG A 188 -4.06 -9.52 -10.30
C ARG A 188 -3.94 -10.26 -8.96
N GLY A 189 -5.04 -10.39 -8.23
CA GLY A 189 -5.06 -11.08 -6.94
C GLY A 189 -4.54 -12.52 -7.04
N SER A 190 -4.88 -13.21 -8.13
CA SER A 190 -4.35 -14.55 -8.43
C SER A 190 -2.83 -14.53 -8.59
N ALA A 191 -2.28 -13.61 -9.40
CA ALA A 191 -0.84 -13.49 -9.64
C ALA A 191 -0.03 -13.18 -8.36
N LEU A 192 -0.63 -12.48 -7.39
CA LEU A 192 0.05 -12.07 -6.15
C LEU A 192 -0.13 -13.04 -4.99
N SER A 193 -1.01 -14.03 -5.10
CA SER A 193 -1.32 -14.96 -4.01
C SER A 193 -0.11 -15.75 -3.49
N HIS A 194 0.97 -15.82 -4.27
CA HIS A 194 2.21 -16.52 -3.95
C HIS A 194 3.40 -15.58 -3.67
N VAL A 195 3.18 -14.27 -3.64
CA VAL A 195 4.25 -13.30 -3.44
C VAL A 195 4.38 -12.98 -1.95
N ASP A 196 5.48 -13.42 -1.35
CA ASP A 196 5.78 -13.13 0.05
C ASP A 196 5.80 -11.63 0.34
N GLY A 197 5.15 -11.23 1.44
CA GLY A 197 5.06 -9.84 1.87
C GLY A 197 4.02 -9.00 1.12
N VAL A 198 3.21 -9.61 0.25
CA VAL A 198 2.12 -8.94 -0.48
C VAL A 198 0.75 -9.45 -0.05
N VAL A 199 -0.18 -8.53 0.20
CA VAL A 199 -1.60 -8.81 0.37
C VAL A 199 -2.37 -8.10 -0.74
N ALA A 200 -3.16 -8.85 -1.51
CA ALA A 200 -4.10 -8.26 -2.46
C ALA A 200 -5.41 -7.92 -1.73
N GLY A 201 -5.72 -6.64 -1.61
CA GLY A 201 -6.99 -6.14 -1.09
C GLY A 201 -7.79 -5.37 -2.15
N ALA A 202 -8.89 -4.79 -1.73
CA ALA A 202 -9.74 -3.96 -2.55
C ALA A 202 -10.06 -2.64 -1.83
N ALA A 203 -10.45 -1.63 -2.60
CA ALA A 203 -10.96 -0.40 -2.06
C ALA A 203 -12.12 0.15 -2.88
N ILE A 204 -13.06 0.80 -2.22
CA ILE A 204 -14.05 1.69 -2.83
C ILE A 204 -13.46 3.09 -2.71
N HIS A 205 -13.19 3.81 -3.80
CA HIS A 205 -12.55 5.13 -3.69
C HIS A 205 -13.32 6.04 -2.73
N SER A 206 -14.62 6.23 -2.98
CA SER A 206 -15.55 6.84 -2.01
C SER A 206 -17.00 6.63 -2.48
N VAL A 207 -17.98 6.94 -1.63
CA VAL A 207 -19.41 6.97 -2.01
C VAL A 207 -19.74 7.96 -3.14
N ARG A 208 -18.85 8.93 -3.41
CA ARG A 208 -18.98 9.87 -4.54
C ARG A 208 -18.46 9.30 -5.86
N ALA A 209 -17.58 8.31 -5.77
CA ALA A 209 -16.84 7.78 -6.91
C ALA A 209 -17.34 6.39 -7.33
N VAL A 210 -18.10 5.69 -6.50
CA VAL A 210 -18.72 4.41 -6.85
C VAL A 210 -20.24 4.52 -6.66
N PRO A 211 -21.03 4.39 -7.73
CA PRO A 211 -22.50 4.39 -7.66
C PRO A 211 -23.05 3.35 -6.70
N ARG A 212 -24.19 3.65 -6.05
CA ARG A 212 -24.78 2.82 -4.99
C ARG A 212 -25.06 1.38 -5.46
N ASP A 213 -25.55 1.23 -6.67
CA ASP A 213 -25.88 -0.05 -7.32
C ASP A 213 -24.64 -0.89 -7.63
N GLN A 214 -23.46 -0.27 -7.71
CA GLN A 214 -22.18 -0.92 -7.98
C GLN A 214 -21.43 -1.35 -6.69
N LEU A 215 -21.76 -0.77 -5.52
CA LEU A 215 -21.07 -1.04 -4.26
C LEU A 215 -21.11 -2.52 -3.84
N ALA A 216 -22.24 -3.20 -4.08
CA ALA A 216 -22.41 -4.60 -3.72
C ALA A 216 -21.48 -5.53 -4.54
N ALA A 217 -21.28 -5.22 -5.82
CA ALA A 217 -20.36 -5.95 -6.68
C ALA A 217 -18.92 -5.81 -6.18
N VAL A 218 -18.51 -4.59 -5.81
CA VAL A 218 -17.17 -4.34 -5.25
C VAL A 218 -16.97 -5.10 -3.93
N ALA A 219 -17.94 -5.04 -3.02
CA ALA A 219 -17.88 -5.76 -1.75
C ALA A 219 -17.87 -7.28 -1.93
N GLY A 220 -18.66 -7.81 -2.87
CA GLY A 220 -18.68 -9.23 -3.22
C GLY A 220 -17.34 -9.70 -3.78
N ALA A 221 -16.76 -8.95 -4.71
CA ALA A 221 -15.43 -9.24 -5.25
C ALA A 221 -14.34 -9.20 -4.17
N ALA A 222 -14.46 -8.30 -3.18
CA ALA A 222 -13.53 -8.19 -2.06
C ALA A 222 -13.70 -9.25 -0.97
N SER A 223 -14.68 -10.16 -1.08
CA SER A 223 -14.95 -11.17 -0.05
C SER A 223 -13.70 -11.97 0.35
N GLY A 224 -13.47 -12.08 1.66
CA GLY A 224 -12.28 -12.75 2.22
C GLY A 224 -10.97 -11.94 2.14
N ARG A 225 -11.00 -10.70 1.63
CA ARG A 225 -9.84 -9.80 1.51
C ARG A 225 -10.13 -8.47 2.22
N PRO A 226 -9.10 -7.70 2.61
CA PRO A 226 -9.30 -6.36 3.16
C PRO A 226 -10.05 -5.46 2.16
N LEU A 227 -11.08 -4.75 2.64
CA LEU A 227 -11.84 -3.77 1.89
C LEU A 227 -11.75 -2.41 2.58
N HIS A 228 -11.18 -1.41 1.90
CA HIS A 228 -11.05 -0.04 2.41
C HIS A 228 -12.01 0.92 1.70
N VAL A 229 -12.30 2.06 2.32
CA VAL A 229 -13.12 3.13 1.73
C VAL A 229 -12.73 4.51 2.29
N HIS A 230 -12.72 5.56 1.46
CA HIS A 230 -12.80 6.92 1.99
C HIS A 230 -14.25 7.27 2.29
N LEU A 231 -14.55 7.53 3.57
CA LEU A 231 -15.86 7.93 4.07
C LEU A 231 -15.80 9.30 4.75
#